data_AF-A0A2U2XCV7-F1
#
_entry.id   AF-A0A2U2XCV7-F1
#
_cell.length_a   1.000
_cell.length_b   1.000
_cell.length_c   1.000
_cell.angle_alpha   90.00
_cell.angle_beta   90.00
_cell.angle_gamma   90.00
#
_symmetry.space_group_name_H-M   'P 1'
#
loop_
_entity.id
_entity.type
_entity.pdbx_description
1 polymer ?
#
loop_
_entity_poly.entity_id
_entity_poly.type
_entity_poly.pdbx_seq_one_letter_code
_entity_poly.pdbx_strand_id
1 'polypeptide(L)'
;MKILSLLLLLTLFVSCSNNQPLCDCVEAGEDVNKISASFFNRAPTQAGEDSLNSAKAKYDSLCAPFQEMSPAELHKRAAECQSLEINPDL
;
A
#
# COMPACT_ATOMS: atom_id res chain seq x y z
N MET A 1 -22.25 34.99 13.25
CA MET A 1 -21.07 34.68 12.40
C MET A 1 -20.14 33.68 13.10
N LYS A 2 -20.65 32.53 13.59
CA LYS A 2 -19.83 31.46 14.21
C LYS A 2 -20.02 30.10 13.53
N ILE A 3 -21.09 29.95 12.76
CA ILE A 3 -21.43 28.70 12.05
C ILE A 3 -20.65 28.60 10.72
N LEU A 4 -20.26 29.73 10.12
CA LEU A 4 -19.52 29.75 8.85
C LEU A 4 -18.08 29.21 8.98
N SER A 5 -17.45 29.40 10.15
CA SER A 5 -16.10 28.88 10.41
C SER A 5 -16.06 27.36 10.61
N LEU A 6 -17.20 26.72 10.88
CA LEU A 6 -17.26 25.27 11.13
C LEU A 6 -17.34 24.46 9.82
N LEU A 7 -17.86 25.06 8.74
CA LEU A 7 -17.94 24.42 7.43
C LEU A 7 -16.60 24.41 6.67
N LEU A 8 -15.67 25.32 6.98
CA LEU A 8 -14.38 25.42 6.29
C LEU A 8 -13.37 24.32 6.71
N LEU A 9 -13.59 23.66 7.84
CA LEU A 9 -12.73 22.58 8.34
C LEU A 9 -13.08 21.20 7.79
N LEU A 10 -14.27 21.05 7.17
CA LEU A 10 -14.70 19.76 6.62
C LEU A 10 -14.16 19.48 5.19
N THR A 11 -13.63 20.48 4.50
CA THR A 11 -13.16 20.33 3.11
C THR A 11 -11.69 19.90 2.99
N LEU A 12 -10.96 19.76 4.09
CA LEU A 12 -9.54 19.40 4.09
C LEU A 12 -9.27 17.87 4.14
N PHE A 13 -10.31 17.04 4.16
CA PHE A 13 -10.18 15.57 4.11
C PHE A 13 -10.59 14.96 2.76
N VAL A 14 -10.61 15.75 1.67
CA VAL A 14 -10.55 15.14 0.33
C VAL A 14 -9.15 14.59 0.17
N SER A 15 -8.95 13.39 0.70
CA SER A 15 -7.73 12.60 0.62
C SER A 15 -7.24 12.64 -0.83
N CYS A 16 -5.96 12.95 -0.99
CA CYS A 16 -5.25 12.75 -2.25
C CYS A 16 -5.35 11.25 -2.56
N SER A 17 -6.31 10.87 -3.41
CA SER A 17 -6.27 9.62 -4.15
C SER A 17 -5.07 9.72 -5.07
N ASN A 18 -3.89 9.30 -4.60
CA ASN A 18 -2.77 9.07 -5.48
C ASN A 18 -3.21 7.93 -6.40
N ASN A 19 -3.62 8.27 -7.63
CA ASN A 19 -3.97 7.31 -8.68
C ASN A 19 -2.69 6.63 -9.18
N GLN A 20 -1.99 5.91 -8.30
CA GLN A 20 -0.72 5.27 -8.60
C GLN A 20 -0.80 3.77 -8.26
N PRO A 21 -1.41 2.96 -9.15
CA PRO A 21 -1.68 1.55 -8.89
C PRO A 21 -0.45 0.70 -8.52
N LEU A 22 0.73 1.08 -9.00
CA LEU A 22 1.98 0.40 -8.60
C LEU A 22 2.35 0.69 -7.14
N CYS A 23 2.16 1.92 -6.67
CA CYS A 23 2.45 2.26 -5.27
C CYS A 23 1.48 1.52 -4.33
N ASP A 24 0.20 1.40 -4.71
CA ASP A 24 -0.79 0.62 -3.96
C ASP A 24 -0.39 -0.86 -3.86
N CYS A 25 0.16 -1.42 -4.94
CA CYS A 25 0.71 -2.77 -4.94
C CYS A 25 1.89 -2.90 -3.96
N VAL A 26 2.83 -1.95 -3.95
CA VAL A 26 3.99 -2.01 -3.04
C VAL A 26 3.56 -1.81 -1.59
N GLU A 27 2.65 -0.89 -1.30
CA GLU A 27 2.12 -0.69 0.05
C GLU A 27 1.38 -1.95 0.55
N ALA A 28 0.61 -2.61 -0.32
CA ALA A 28 -0.01 -3.89 0.03
C ALA A 28 1.05 -4.99 0.31
N GLY A 29 2.21 -4.96 -0.34
CA GLY A 29 3.33 -5.84 -0.05
C GLY A 29 3.94 -5.57 1.33
N GLU A 30 4.10 -4.30 1.70
CA GLU A 30 4.54 -3.90 3.03
C GLU A 30 3.56 -4.32 4.14
N ASP A 31 2.25 -4.27 3.87
CA ASP A 31 1.24 -4.79 4.79
C ASP A 31 1.40 -6.30 5.02
N VAL A 32 1.63 -7.08 3.96
CA VAL A 32 1.90 -8.53 4.06
C VAL A 32 3.18 -8.77 4.88
N ASN A 33 4.24 -8.02 4.62
CA ASN A 33 5.51 -8.12 5.36
C ASN A 33 5.33 -7.79 6.84
N LYS A 34 4.61 -6.72 7.17
CA LYS A 34 4.34 -6.31 8.55
C LYS A 34 3.50 -7.34 9.31
N ILE A 35 2.46 -7.87 8.68
CA ILE A 35 1.60 -8.90 9.30
C ILE A 35 2.39 -10.19 9.48
N SER A 36 3.13 -10.65 8.46
CA SER A 36 3.95 -11.85 8.55
C SER A 36 5.05 -11.73 9.61
N ALA A 37 5.72 -10.58 9.69
CA ALA A 37 6.73 -10.30 10.72
C ALA A 37 6.15 -10.36 12.15
N SER A 38 4.88 -9.98 12.32
CA SER A 38 4.23 -10.03 13.64
C SER A 38 4.18 -11.44 14.23
N PHE A 39 4.13 -12.49 13.40
CA PHE A 39 4.09 -13.88 13.86
C PHE A 39 5.37 -14.36 14.55
N PHE A 40 6.50 -13.68 14.36
CA PHE A 40 7.72 -13.98 15.11
C PHE A 40 7.66 -13.48 16.57
N ASN A 41 6.76 -12.54 16.86
CA ASN A 41 6.66 -11.86 18.15
C ASN A 41 5.35 -12.17 18.90
N ARG A 42 4.51 -13.06 18.37
CA ARG A 42 3.24 -13.47 19.00
C ARG A 42 2.92 -14.92 18.71
N ALA A 43 2.14 -15.56 19.59
CA ALA A 43 1.61 -16.88 19.32
C ALA A 43 0.70 -16.85 18.06
N PRO A 44 0.77 -17.86 17.19
CA PRO A 44 -0.14 -17.97 16.05
C PRO A 44 -1.60 -18.03 16.49
N THR A 45 -2.47 -17.29 15.81
CA THR A 45 -3.92 -17.30 16.03
C THR A 45 -4.64 -17.35 14.69
N GLN A 46 -5.85 -17.92 14.67
CA GLN A 46 -6.69 -17.95 13.46
C GLN A 46 -6.92 -16.54 12.91
N ALA A 47 -7.24 -15.57 13.78
CA ALA A 47 -7.43 -14.18 13.36
C ALA A 47 -6.17 -13.58 12.72
N GLY A 48 -4.99 -13.98 13.19
CA GLY A 48 -3.72 -13.60 12.56
C GLY A 48 -3.59 -14.19 11.15
N GLU A 49 -3.90 -15.48 11.00
CA GLU A 49 -3.88 -16.17 9.71
C GLU A 49 -4.88 -15.58 8.71
N ASP A 50 -6.10 -15.31 9.17
CA ASP A 50 -7.15 -14.67 8.36
C ASP A 50 -6.73 -13.27 7.89
N SER A 51 -6.08 -12.50 8.78
CA SER A 51 -5.54 -11.18 8.45
C SER A 51 -4.45 -11.28 7.37
N LEU A 52 -3.55 -12.26 7.50
CA LEU A 52 -2.50 -12.49 6.52
C LEU A 52 -3.08 -12.92 5.16
N ASN A 53 -4.05 -13.83 5.15
CA ASN A 53 -4.71 -14.29 3.93
C ASN A 53 -5.44 -13.16 3.22
N SER A 54 -6.13 -12.30 3.98
CA SER A 54 -6.79 -11.11 3.44
C SER A 54 -5.78 -10.12 2.82
N ALA A 55 -4.66 -9.87 3.52
CA ALA A 55 -3.60 -9.00 3.00
C ALA A 55 -2.97 -9.56 1.72
N LYS A 56 -2.72 -10.88 1.66
CA LYS A 56 -2.21 -11.56 0.46
C LYS A 56 -3.18 -11.44 -0.72
N ALA A 57 -4.46 -11.68 -0.50
CA ALA A 57 -5.47 -11.54 -1.56
C ALA A 57 -5.56 -10.10 -2.10
N LYS A 58 -5.45 -9.10 -1.22
CA LYS A 58 -5.36 -7.68 -1.62
C LYS A 58 -4.10 -7.43 -2.45
N TYR A 59 -2.94 -7.89 -1.99
CA TYR A 59 -1.67 -7.79 -2.70
C TYR A 59 -1.76 -8.43 -4.09
N ASP A 60 -2.21 -9.68 -4.20
CA ASP A 60 -2.32 -10.41 -5.47
C ASP A 60 -3.21 -9.65 -6.47
N SER A 61 -4.35 -9.11 -6.00
CA SER A 61 -5.28 -8.34 -6.83
C SER A 61 -4.65 -7.03 -7.35
N LEU A 62 -4.00 -6.26 -6.47
CA LEU A 62 -3.37 -4.99 -6.82
C LEU A 62 -2.13 -5.20 -7.70
N CYS A 63 -1.39 -6.29 -7.46
CA CYS A 63 -0.11 -6.53 -8.09
C CYS A 63 -0.20 -7.32 -9.41
N ALA A 64 -1.32 -7.99 -9.69
CA ALA A 64 -1.52 -8.77 -10.91
C ALA A 64 -1.11 -8.06 -12.21
N PRO A 65 -1.39 -6.75 -12.43
CA PRO A 65 -0.97 -6.07 -13.66
C PRO A 65 0.55 -5.94 -13.81
N PHE A 66 1.32 -6.01 -12.72
CA PHE A 66 2.75 -5.71 -12.66
C PHE A 66 3.64 -6.95 -12.69
N GLN A 67 3.09 -8.16 -12.44
CA GLN A 67 3.87 -9.40 -12.29
C GLN A 67 4.72 -9.76 -13.52
N GLU A 68 4.19 -9.48 -14.71
CA GLU A 68 4.85 -9.78 -15.99
C GLU A 68 5.57 -8.57 -16.60
N MET A 69 5.64 -7.45 -15.88
CA MET A 69 6.33 -6.26 -16.38
C MET A 69 7.84 -6.43 -16.31
N SER A 70 8.54 -5.88 -17.30
CA SER A 70 10.00 -5.87 -17.26
C SER A 70 10.51 -4.96 -16.13
N PRO A 71 11.71 -5.23 -15.57
CA PRO A 71 12.32 -4.35 -14.57
C PRO A 71 12.42 -2.88 -15.01
N ALA A 72 12.72 -2.63 -16.29
CA ALA A 72 12.79 -1.28 -16.83
C ALA A 72 11.44 -0.55 -16.82
N GLU A 73 10.34 -1.24 -17.12
CA GLU A 73 8.99 -0.67 -17.08
C GLU A 73 8.51 -0.46 -15.64
N LEU A 74 8.86 -1.36 -14.73
CA LEU A 74 8.62 -1.21 -13.30
C LEU A 74 9.36 0.00 -12.75
N HIS A 75 10.65 0.16 -13.04
CA HIS A 75 11.43 1.34 -12.64
C HIS A 75 10.82 2.64 -13.16
N LYS A 76 10.38 2.65 -14.43
CA LYS A 76 9.74 3.82 -15.01
C LYS A 76 8.44 4.18 -14.27
N ARG A 77 7.60 3.20 -13.95
CA ARG A 77 6.36 3.41 -13.21
C ARG A 77 6.60 3.75 -11.73
N ALA A 78 7.66 3.21 -11.13
CA ALA A 78 8.02 3.48 -9.75
C ALA A 78 8.52 4.91 -9.53
N ALA A 79 9.04 5.58 -10.55
CA ALA A 79 9.40 7.00 -10.49
C ALA A 79 8.22 7.92 -10.15
N GLU A 80 6.98 7.43 -10.33
CA GLU A 80 5.75 8.14 -9.97
C GLU A 80 5.32 7.90 -8.51
N CYS A 81 5.98 6.97 -7.81
CA CYS A 81 5.81 6.73 -6.39
C CYS A 81 6.75 7.64 -5.59
N GLN A 82 6.19 8.68 -4.95
CA GLN A 82 6.95 9.58 -4.07
C GLN A 82 7.69 8.87 -2.91
N SER A 83 7.34 7.63 -2.59
CA SER A 83 7.84 6.86 -1.45
C SER A 83 8.76 5.67 -1.79
N LEU A 84 8.98 5.35 -3.07
CA LEU A 84 9.80 4.18 -3.46
C LEU A 84 11.22 4.60 -3.84
N GLU A 85 12.13 4.59 -2.87
CA GLU A 85 13.57 4.54 -3.15
C GLU A 85 13.92 3.12 -3.63
N ILE A 86 13.86 2.89 -4.95
CA ILE A 86 14.38 1.65 -5.53
C ILE A 86 15.90 1.77 -5.62
N ASN A 87 16.62 0.96 -4.84
CA ASN A 87 18.08 0.83 -4.96
C ASN A 87 18.41 -0.14 -6.11
N PRO A 88 19.02 0.33 -7.22
CA PRO A 88 19.26 -0.49 -8.42
C PRO A 88 20.41 -1.50 -8.28
N ASP A 89 21.14 -1.51 -7.16
CA ASP A 89 22.38 -2.29 -6.97
C ASP A 89 22.20 -3.60 -6.17
N LEU A 90 20.99 -4.14 -6.09
CA LEU A 90 20.68 -5.44 -5.45
C LEU A 90 20.36 -6.55 -6.47
#